data_AF-A0A6V7JYL4-F1
#
_entry.id   AF-A0A6V7JYL4-F1
#
_cell.length_a   1.000
_cell.length_b   1.000
_cell.length_c   1.000
_cell.angle_alpha   90.00
_cell.angle_beta   90.00
_cell.angle_gamma   90.00
#
_symmetry.space_group_name_H-M   'P 1'
#
loop_
_entity.id
_entity.type
_entity.pdbx_description
1 polymer ?
#
loop_
_entity_poly.entity_id
_entity_poly.type
_entity_poly.pdbx_seq_one_letter_code
_entity_poly.pdbx_strand_id
1 'polypeptide(L)' 'FLIKVPFKPTYEDKYVGGDEAFLTECAVNLYKSGNFRQLPHMMGFTDAEAIHIAP' A
#
# COMPACT_ATOMS: atom_id res chain seq x y z
N PHE A 1 6.92 20.67 3.77
CA PHE A 1 7.57 19.99 2.63
C PHE A 1 7.05 18.57 2.57
N LEU A 2 5.91 18.35 1.91
CA LEU A 2 5.43 16.98 1.64
C LEU A 2 6.03 16.59 0.29
N ILE A 3 6.92 15.60 0.30
CA ILE A 3 7.57 15.06 -0.89
C ILE A 3 6.47 14.71 -1.91
N LYS A 4 6.44 15.43 -3.04
CA LYS A 4 5.47 15.15 -4.11
C LYS A 4 5.97 13.94 -4.88
N VAL A 5 5.51 12.75 -4.50
CA VAL A 5 5.84 11.50 -5.17
C VAL A 5 4.90 11.36 -6.39
N PRO A 6 5.39 11.60 -7.63
CA PRO A 6 4.52 11.71 -8.81
C PRO A 6 3.95 10.36 -9.24
N PHE A 7 4.69 9.29 -9.00
CA PHE A 7 4.28 7.91 -9.28
C PHE A 7 4.21 7.14 -7.97
N LYS A 8 3.03 6.63 -7.65
CA LYS A 8 2.75 5.85 -6.45
C LYS A 8 1.76 4.74 -6.79
N PRO A 9 1.73 3.64 -6.02
CA PRO A 9 0.65 2.67 -6.14
C PRO A 9 -0.71 3.36 -6.06
N THR A 10 -1.63 2.96 -6.93
CA THR A 10 -2.97 3.53 -7.03
C THR A 10 -3.98 2.42 -7.28
N TYR A 11 -5.25 2.70 -6.98
CA TYR A 11 -6.34 1.82 -7.39
C TYR A 11 -6.39 1.72 -8.92
N GLU A 12 -6.50 0.48 -9.41
CA GLU A 12 -6.57 0.11 -10.81
C GLU A 12 -8.02 -0.20 -11.21
N ASP A 13 -8.41 0.21 -12.42
CA ASP A 13 -9.68 -0.21 -13.00
C ASP A 13 -9.56 -1.65 -13.49
N LYS A 14 -10.31 -2.55 -12.85
CA LYS A 14 -10.36 -3.98 -13.20
C LYS A 14 -10.76 -4.25 -14.66
N TYR A 15 -11.54 -3.37 -15.29
CA TYR A 15 -11.95 -3.54 -16.68
C TYR A 15 -10.86 -3.11 -17.67
N VAL A 16 -9.87 -2.35 -17.21
CA VAL A 16 -8.70 -1.94 -18.00
C VAL A 16 -7.54 -2.92 -17.80
N GLY A 17 -7.25 -3.28 -16.55
CA GLY A 17 -6.13 -4.17 -16.20
C GLY A 17 -6.42 -5.67 -16.36
N GLY A 18 -7.69 -6.08 -16.45
CA GLY A 18 -8.06 -7.49 -16.60
C GLY A 18 -7.51 -8.37 -15.47
N ASP A 19 -7.01 -9.57 -15.83
CA ASP A 19 -6.48 -10.55 -14.88
C ASP A 19 -5.13 -10.14 -14.25
N GLU A 20 -4.45 -9.14 -14.82
CA GLU A 20 -3.18 -8.62 -14.29
C GLU A 20 -3.37 -7.48 -13.28
N ALA A 21 -4.61 -6.99 -13.10
CA ALA A 21 -4.89 -5.88 -12.20
C ALA A 21 -4.55 -6.24 -10.75
N PHE A 22 -3.61 -5.52 -10.14
CA PHE A 22 -3.08 -5.88 -8.82
C PHE A 22 -3.88 -5.25 -7.68
N LEU A 23 -4.05 -3.92 -7.69
CA LEU A 23 -4.74 -3.20 -6.62
C LEU A 23 -6.10 -2.67 -7.07
N THR A 24 -7.11 -3.55 -7.08
CA THR A 24 -8.49 -3.24 -7.49
C THR A 24 -9.40 -2.78 -6.34
N GLU A 25 -8.84 -2.46 -5.18
CA GLU A 25 -9.59 -1.82 -4.09
C GLU A 25 -8.62 -1.04 -3.17
N CYS A 26 -9.15 -0.14 -2.35
CA CYS A 26 -8.40 0.45 -1.25
C CYS A 26 -7.80 -0.64 -0.33
N ALA A 27 -6.49 -0.56 -0.10
CA ALA A 27 -5.76 -1.54 0.71
C ALA A 27 -6.34 -1.72 2.14
N VAL A 28 -6.90 -0.66 2.72
CA VAL A 28 -7.55 -0.72 4.05
C VAL A 28 -8.79 -1.62 4.01
N ASN A 29 -9.56 -1.59 2.92
CA ASN A 29 -10.74 -2.45 2.79
C ASN A 29 -10.34 -3.90 2.53
N LEU A 30 -9.33 -4.14 1.70
CA LEU A 30 -8.77 -5.49 1.48
C LEU A 30 -8.29 -6.13 2.78
N TYR A 31 -7.59 -5.34 3.62
CA TYR A 31 -7.16 -5.80 4.94
C TYR A 31 -8.35 -6.11 5.85
N LYS A 32 -9.34 -5.20 5.94
CA LYS A 32 -10.52 -5.38 6.79
C LYS A 32 -11.43 -6.53 6.36
N SER A 33 -11.55 -6.77 5.04
CA SER A 33 -12.36 -7.85 4.49
C SER A 33 -11.70 -9.22 4.62
N GLY A 34 -10.39 -9.26 4.92
CA GLY A 34 -9.62 -10.49 4.92
C GLY A 34 -9.33 -11.02 3.51
N ASN A 35 -9.67 -10.27 2.45
CA ASN A 35 -9.45 -10.66 1.06
C ASN A 35 -7.99 -10.41 0.63
N PHE A 36 -7.07 -11.09 1.30
CA PHE A 36 -5.65 -11.09 1.00
C PHE A 36 -5.05 -12.42 1.45
N ARG A 37 -3.85 -12.72 0.95
CA ARG A 37 -3.15 -13.94 1.37
C ARG A 37 -2.61 -13.77 2.79
N GLN A 38 -3.19 -14.49 3.75
CA GLN A 38 -2.72 -14.50 5.14
C GLN A 38 -1.51 -15.43 5.28
N LEU A 39 -0.35 -14.86 5.55
CA LEU A 39 0.88 -15.59 5.85
C LEU A 39 1.44 -15.10 7.19
N PRO A 40 2.15 -15.97 7.95
CA PRO A 40 2.91 -15.52 9.11
C PRO A 40 3.89 -14.42 8.69
N HIS A 41 3.84 -13.29 9.38
CA HIS A 41 4.70 -12.14 9.11
C HIS A 41 5.12 -11.49 10.43
N MET A 42 6.30 -10.88 10.43
CA MET A 42 6.80 -10.07 11.54
C MET A 42 6.76 -8.60 11.14
N MET A 43 6.32 -7.73 12.04
CA MET A 43 6.28 -6.28 11.84
C MET A 43 7.09 -5.59 12.94
N GLY A 44 7.69 -4.44 12.61
CA GLY A 44 8.44 -3.61 13.54
C GLY A 44 8.61 -2.19 12.98
N PHE A 45 9.08 -1.29 13.83
CA PHE A 45 9.41 0.09 13.50
C PHE A 45 10.66 0.52 14.28
N THR A 46 11.44 1.47 13.76
CA THR A 46 12.55 2.06 14.49
C THR A 46 12.06 3.12 15.49
N ASP A 47 12.87 3.43 16.50
CA ASP A 47 12.58 4.43 17.52
C ASP A 47 12.42 5.85 16.96
N ALA A 48 13.02 6.13 15.79
CA ALA A 48 13.03 7.46 15.18
C ALA A 48 12.95 7.48 13.65
N GLU A 49 12.00 6.75 13.04
CA GLU A 49 11.74 6.74 11.57
C GLU A 49 11.68 8.14 10.94
N ALA A 50 11.02 9.08 11.62
CA ALA A 50 10.75 10.40 11.09
C ALA A 50 12.01 11.27 10.93
N ILE A 51 13.15 10.92 11.55
CA ILE A 51 14.44 11.59 11.31
C ILE A 51 14.81 11.53 9.83
N HIS A 52 14.43 10.47 9.12
CA HIS A 52 14.70 10.32 7.69
C HIS A 52 14.08 11.41 6.82
N ILE A 53 12.95 11.99 7.24
CA ILE A 53 12.20 13.02 6.51
C ILE A 53 12.22 14.39 7.21
N ALA A 54 12.91 14.49 8.34
CA ALA A 54 13.10 15.75 9.06
C ALA A 54 13.96 16.70 8.20
N PRO A 55 13.68 18.02 8.24
CA PRO A 55 14.43 19.01 7.46
C PRO A 55 15.89 19.14 7.87
#